data_AF-A0A920S2H5-F1
#
_entry.id   AF-A0A920S2H5-F1
#
_cell.length_a   1.000
_cell.length_b   1.000
_cell.length_c   1.000
_cell.angle_alpha   90.00
_cell.angle_beta   90.00
_cell.angle_gamma   90.00
#
_symmetry.space_group_name_H-M   'P 1'
#
loop_
_entity.id
_entity.type
_entity.pdbx_description
1 polymer ?
#
loop_
_entity_poly.entity_id
_entity_poly.type
_entity_poly.pdbx_seq_one_letter_code
_entity_poly.pdbx_strand_id
1 'polypeptide(L)'
;MGGQGLIHSCGVWDRWFPKPVKIPVLSFMEKDHEGKSHWFDLVKGQWIQGLIAVEKQEKRIYVVTIEPELGKSIHDRWPRVMSG
;
A
#
# COMPACT_ATOMS: atom_id res chain seq x y z
N MET A 1 15.63 -7.63 7.94
CA MET A 1 15.97 -7.09 6.60
C MET A 1 14.66 -6.77 5.94
N GLY A 2 14.29 -5.49 5.84
CA GLY A 2 12.92 -5.06 5.54
C GLY A 2 12.59 -5.16 4.04
N GLY A 3 11.45 -5.77 3.73
CA GLY A 3 10.90 -5.82 2.38
C GLY A 3 10.77 -4.41 1.80
N GLN A 4 11.41 -4.19 0.65
CA GLN A 4 11.33 -2.92 -0.07
C GLN A 4 9.93 -2.79 -0.66
N GLY A 5 9.19 -1.74 -0.28
CA GLY A 5 7.91 -1.41 -0.91
C GLY A 5 8.13 -1.12 -2.40
N LEU A 6 7.22 -1.59 -3.26
CA LEU A 6 7.38 -1.56 -4.72
C LEU A 6 7.34 -0.17 -5.36
N ILE A 7 7.33 0.91 -4.57
CA ILE A 7 7.56 2.25 -5.14
C ILE A 7 9.04 2.49 -5.49
N HIS A 8 9.96 1.63 -5.03
CA HIS A 8 11.38 1.70 -5.41
C HIS A 8 11.67 1.09 -6.80
N SER A 9 10.71 1.16 -7.72
CA SER A 9 11.00 1.02 -9.16
C SER A 9 11.39 2.40 -9.70
N CYS A 10 12.59 2.83 -9.33
CA CYS A 10 13.24 4.06 -9.78
C CYS A 10 13.03 4.23 -11.30
N GLY A 11 12.28 5.25 -11.73
CA GLY A 11 12.08 5.58 -13.14
C GLY A 11 10.62 5.72 -13.61
N VAL A 12 9.69 4.83 -13.24
CA VAL A 12 8.32 4.89 -13.83
C VAL A 12 7.46 5.96 -13.18
N TRP A 13 7.60 6.15 -11.86
CA TRP A 13 6.78 7.09 -11.10
C TRP A 13 7.31 8.52 -11.10
N ASP A 14 8.61 8.71 -11.37
CA ASP A 14 9.29 10.00 -11.22
C ASP A 14 8.66 11.12 -12.06
N ARG A 15 8.15 10.78 -13.25
CA ARG A 15 7.44 11.73 -14.13
C ARG A 15 6.17 12.33 -13.50
N TRP A 16 5.63 11.69 -12.47
CA TRP A 16 4.42 12.11 -11.77
C TRP A 16 4.68 12.90 -10.49
N PHE A 17 5.95 13.19 -10.17
CA PHE A 17 6.39 13.88 -8.95
C PHE A 17 5.69 13.35 -7.69
N PRO A 18 5.81 12.03 -7.43
CA PRO A 18 5.02 11.36 -6.41
C PRO A 18 5.35 11.91 -5.02
N LYS A 19 4.33 12.26 -4.24
CA LYS A 19 4.51 12.63 -2.83
C LYS A 19 3.96 11.54 -1.92
N PRO A 20 4.72 11.11 -0.89
CA PRO A 20 4.20 10.16 0.09
C PRO A 20 3.07 10.80 0.88
N VAL A 21 2.00 10.03 1.13
CA VAL A 21 0.86 10.45 1.95
C VAL A 21 0.48 9.36 2.95
N LYS A 22 -0.16 9.75 4.06
CA LYS A 22 -0.79 8.81 5.00
C LYS A 22 -2.24 8.60 4.60
N ILE A 23 -2.68 7.35 4.45
CA ILE A 23 -4.09 7.00 4.23
C ILE A 23 -4.64 6.42 5.54
N PRO A 24 -5.34 7.22 6.36
CA PRO A 24 -5.96 6.73 7.57
C PRO A 24 -7.19 5.90 7.21
N VAL A 25 -7.22 4.64 7.65
CA VAL A 25 -8.35 3.73 7.49
C VAL A 25 -8.52 2.92 8.77
N LEU A 26 -9.73 2.41 9.00
CA LEU A 26 -10.00 1.49 10.11
C LEU A 26 -9.51 0.08 9.78
N SER A 27 -9.67 -0.34 8.52
CA SER A 27 -9.31 -1.67 8.04
C SER A 27 -9.12 -1.69 6.52
N PHE A 28 -8.55 -2.77 6.00
CA PHE A 28 -8.54 -3.12 4.58
C PHE A 28 -8.99 -4.56 4.37
N MET A 29 -9.38 -4.91 3.14
CA MET A 29 -9.91 -6.23 2.80
C MET A 29 -9.12 -6.83 1.64
N GLU A 30 -8.76 -8.10 1.77
CA GLU A 30 -8.19 -8.92 0.71
C GLU A 30 -9.07 -10.16 0.47
N LYS A 31 -9.10 -10.68 -0.75
CA LYS A 31 -9.91 -11.86 -1.10
C LYS A 31 -9.03 -13.05 -1.37
N ASP A 32 -9.11 -14.11 -0.58
CA ASP A 32 -8.28 -15.31 -0.79
C ASP A 32 -8.46 -15.98 -2.16
N HIS A 33 -7.67 -17.01 -2.42
CA HIS A 33 -7.72 -17.76 -3.69
C HIS A 33 -9.09 -18.38 -3.98
N GLU A 34 -9.95 -18.54 -2.96
CA GLU A 34 -11.34 -19.01 -3.09
C GLU A 34 -12.33 -17.85 -3.23
N GLY A 35 -11.86 -16.60 -3.23
CA GLY A 35 -12.64 -15.38 -3.36
C GLY A 35 -13.29 -14.89 -2.07
N LYS A 36 -12.97 -15.50 -0.93
CA LYS A 36 -13.52 -15.13 0.38
C LYS A 36 -12.82 -13.90 0.94
N SER A 37 -13.61 -12.95 1.42
CA SER A 37 -13.10 -11.70 1.99
C SER A 37 -12.51 -11.92 3.38
N HIS A 38 -11.30 -11.39 3.59
CA HIS A 38 -10.62 -11.29 4.88
C HIS A 38 -10.35 -9.82 5.18
N TRP A 39 -10.84 -9.36 6.33
CA TRP A 39 -10.65 -7.99 6.79
C TRP A 39 -9.51 -7.92 7.79
N PHE A 40 -8.69 -6.87 7.68
CA PHE A 40 -7.54 -6.62 8.52
C PHE A 40 -7.65 -5.23 9.13
N ASP A 41 -7.80 -5.18 10.45
CA ASP A 41 -7.93 -3.93 11.19
C ASP A 41 -6.57 -3.26 11.38
N LEU A 42 -6.56 -1.93 11.31
CA LEU A 42 -5.43 -1.09 11.70
C LEU A 42 -5.63 -0.63 13.14
N VAL A 43 -4.56 -0.67 13.94
CA VAL A 43 -4.60 -0.12 15.30
C VAL A 43 -4.33 1.38 15.29
N LYS A 44 -4.69 2.05 16.40
CA LYS A 44 -4.42 3.48 16.58
C LYS A 44 -2.94 3.79 16.34
N GLY A 45 -2.67 4.82 15.53
CA GLY A 45 -1.31 5.20 15.13
C GLY A 45 -0.81 4.49 13.87
N GLN A 46 -1.59 3.56 13.30
CA GLN A 46 -1.28 2.96 12.01
C GLN A 46 -1.99 3.67 10.86
N TRP A 47 -1.38 3.59 9.67
CA TRP A 47 -1.95 4.05 8.42
C TRP A 47 -1.42 3.22 7.24
N ILE A 48 -2.15 3.20 6.13
CA ILE A 48 -1.63 2.66 4.87
C ILE A 48 -0.76 3.74 4.22
N GLN A 49 0.46 3.37 3.80
CA GLN A 49 1.29 4.27 3.01
C GLN A 49 0.65 4.47 1.64
N GLY A 50 0.42 5.72 1.28
CA GLY A 50 -0.05 6.12 -0.03
C GLY A 50 0.99 6.93 -0.79
N LEU A 51 0.68 7.18 -2.05
CA LEU A 51 1.41 8.06 -2.96
C LEU A 51 0.39 8.91 -3.72
N ILE A 52 0.55 10.23 -3.68
CA ILE A 52 -0.22 11.13 -4.54
C ILE A 52 0.57 11.43 -5.81
N ALA A 53 -0.06 11.19 -6.95
CA ALA A 53 0.43 11.58 -8.26
C ALA A 53 -0.49 12.65 -8.85
N VAL A 54 0.10 13.63 -9.52
CA VAL A 54 -0.63 14.75 -10.14
C VAL A 54 -0.31 14.77 -11.62
N GLU A 55 -1.35 14.70 -12.45
CA GLU A 55 -1.25 14.85 -13.89
C GLU A 55 -2.24 15.93 -14.36
N LYS A 56 -1.72 17.06 -14.84
CA LYS A 56 -2.54 18.21 -15.24
C LYS A 56 -3.49 18.64 -14.12
N GLN A 57 -4.79 18.37 -14.27
CA GLN A 57 -5.84 18.70 -13.30
C GLN A 57 -6.29 17.50 -12.46
N GLU A 58 -5.75 16.30 -12.73
CA GLU A 58 -6.08 15.10 -11.99
C GLU A 58 -5.14 14.88 -10.82
N LYS A 59 -5.71 14.48 -9.68
CA LYS A 59 -4.97 14.00 -8.51
C LYS A 59 -5.42 12.57 -8.22
N ARG A 60 -4.46 11.65 -8.14
CA ARG A 60 -4.71 10.24 -7.87
C ARG A 60 -3.91 9.81 -6.65
N ILE A 61 -4.58 9.13 -5.73
CA ILE A 61 -3.93 8.50 -4.58
C ILE A 61 -3.81 7.01 -4.87
N TYR A 62 -2.58 6.50 -4.77
CA TYR A 62 -2.25 5.10 -4.94
C TYR A 62 -1.87 4.50 -3.59
N VAL A 63 -2.31 3.25 -3.36
CA VAL A 63 -1.85 2.44 -2.23
C VAL A 63 -0.51 1.83 -2.56
N VAL A 64 0.44 1.97 -1.65
CA VAL A 64 1.74 1.33 -1.76
C VAL A 64 1.60 -0.10 -1.31
N THR A 65 2.02 -1.04 -2.14
CA THR A 65 2.05 -2.45 -1.77
C THR A 65 3.48 -2.93 -1.47
N ILE A 66 3.61 -3.97 -0.66
CA ILE A 66 4.84 -4.73 -0.38
C ILE A 66 4.61 -6.21 -0.69
N GLU A 67 5.69 -6.94 -0.93
CA GLU A 67 5.65 -8.40 -0.88
C GLU A 67 5.71 -8.81 0.58
N PRO A 68 4.75 -9.61 1.08
CA PRO A 68 4.79 -10.10 2.45
C PRO A 68 5.94 -11.09 2.62
N GLU A 69 6.46 -11.19 3.85
CA GLU A 69 7.44 -12.23 4.17
C GLU A 69 6.79 -13.62 3.96
N LEU A 70 7.51 -14.50 3.25
CA LEU A 70 7.08 -15.85 2.88
C LEU A 70 6.39 -16.58 4.06
N GLY A 71 5.18 -17.08 3.82
CA GLY A 71 4.44 -17.93 4.76
C GLY A 71 3.42 -17.23 5.66
N LYS A 72 3.22 -15.91 5.54
CA LYS A 72 2.25 -15.14 6.37
C LYS A 72 1.11 -14.49 5.61
N SER A 73 0.91 -14.81 4.33
CA SER A 73 -0.04 -14.06 3.50
C SER A 73 -0.83 -14.89 2.52
N ILE A 74 -2.07 -14.44 2.35
CA ILE A 74 -3.08 -14.95 1.44
C ILE A 74 -2.79 -14.51 -0.02
N HIS A 75 -1.95 -13.49 -0.20
CA HIS A 75 -1.57 -12.92 -1.51
C HIS A 75 -0.10 -12.56 -1.60
N ASP A 76 0.36 -12.41 -2.85
CA ASP A 76 1.70 -11.97 -3.20
C ASP A 76 1.98 -10.51 -2.83
N ARG A 77 0.93 -9.69 -2.63
CA ARG A 77 1.04 -8.23 -2.44
C ARG A 77 0.10 -7.76 -1.33
N TRP A 78 0.59 -6.92 -0.43
CA TRP A 78 -0.17 -6.37 0.70
C TRP A 78 -0.03 -4.85 0.77
N PRO A 79 -1.07 -4.10 1.20
CA PRO A 79 -0.91 -2.69 1.55
C PRO A 79 0.20 -2.51 2.59
N ARG A 80 1.10 -1.55 2.35
CA ARG A 80 2.17 -1.25 3.28
C ARG A 80 1.62 -0.46 4.45
N VAL A 81 1.36 -1.16 5.57
CA VAL A 81 0.99 -0.54 6.83
C VAL A 81 2.24 0.05 7.50
N MET A 82 2.13 1.29 7.95
CA MET A 82 3.17 2.02 8.68
C MET A 82 2.67 2.37 10.07
N SER A 83 3.57 2.69 10.99
CA SER A 83 3.26 3.13 12.36
C SER A 83 4.11 4.35 12.72
N GLY A 84 3.65 5.15 13.68
CA GLY A 84 4.41 6.27 14.23
C GLY A 84 3.65 7.03 15.28
#